data_AF-A0A0N8NSN7-F1
#
_entry.id   AF-A0A0N8NSN7-F1
#
_cell.length_a   1.000
_cell.length_b   1.000
_cell.length_c   1.000
_cell.angle_alpha   90.00
_cell.angle_beta   90.00
_cell.angle_gamma   90.00
#
_symmetry.space_group_name_H-M   'P 1'
#
loop_
_entity.id
_entity.type
_entity.pdbx_description
1 polymer ?
#
loop_
_entity_poly.entity_id
_entity_poly.type
_entity_poly.pdbx_seq_one_letter_code
_entity_poly.pdbx_strand_id
1 'polypeptide(L)'
;MLLKEVMELFDILDSPSVNGKDIVMLFKGFKDIEVSAETVRGEKGVTDFVKILVPGKSGKASGGASPTIGILGTLGGLGARPVITGFVSDGDGALAALAAGLKIARMHDRGDILLGDVIISTHICPDAPTEDHFPVAFMDSPVSDMTINKHTVYEEMDAILSLDTTKGNRMVNSKGFAISNTVKEGYILKTHDNLLKAMERVTGKSPVLFPLALQDITPFGNGLSHINCILQPAVSTHAPVVGVAITSEAVVAGCATGASHFTDIELAARFCVEVAKDYVKGSLSFYDEDEYKLLRSLYGDMKRFKTFGILPGEKKKIGVLRIAHSGVEGAMEEIENFLGPGFEVIEKGAMDPYSYEDIVKNFTSVTGGKVLTSELRTGETVIMDENEVYIEMQKTLNKFEEEGIKTVILFCTGFFTGLEFGGMLVEPGKLVKSCLTGLKIKNIGIIVPEKEQIFGSFMDYEEFIPIVEAASPYRGKEDIEKAAKKLGHLEEVSLIVLDCMGFDMEMREMVLQKSNKPVILPRMLCASLLKEIF
;
A
#
# COMPACT_ATOMS: atom_id res chain seq x y z
N MET A 1 7.00 21.29 -34.59
CA MET A 1 5.69 20.66 -34.78
C MET A 1 5.88 19.22 -35.21
N LEU A 2 5.01 18.32 -34.76
CA LEU A 2 5.01 16.86 -34.99
C LEU A 2 3.77 16.38 -35.79
N LEU A 3 3.00 17.31 -36.39
CA LEU A 3 1.74 16.95 -37.04
C LEU A 3 1.92 15.93 -38.17
N LYS A 4 3.04 16.00 -38.92
CA LYS A 4 3.37 15.01 -39.95
C LYS A 4 3.53 13.62 -39.34
N GLU A 5 4.30 13.51 -38.25
CA GLU A 5 4.55 12.25 -37.56
C GLU A 5 3.25 11.65 -37.01
N VAL A 6 2.36 12.47 -36.43
CA VAL A 6 1.04 12.04 -35.94
C VAL A 6 0.18 11.50 -37.10
N MET A 7 0.07 12.23 -38.22
CA MET A 7 -0.75 11.79 -39.36
C MET A 7 -0.24 10.48 -39.97
N GLU A 8 1.07 10.34 -40.13
CA GLU A 8 1.72 9.16 -40.71
C GLU A 8 1.55 7.91 -39.83
N LEU A 9 1.71 8.07 -38.51
CA LEU A 9 1.48 6.96 -37.59
C LEU A 9 -0.01 6.63 -37.46
N PHE A 10 -0.90 7.62 -37.48
CA PHE A 10 -2.34 7.36 -37.43
C PHE A 10 -2.79 6.50 -38.62
N ASP A 11 -2.30 6.79 -39.84
CA ASP A 11 -2.60 6.00 -41.04
C ASP A 11 -2.16 4.53 -40.92
N ILE A 12 -1.04 4.27 -40.22
CA ILE A 12 -0.55 2.91 -39.95
C ILE A 12 -1.36 2.24 -38.83
N LEU A 13 -1.64 2.96 -37.74
CA LEU A 13 -2.25 2.43 -36.53
C LEU A 13 -3.78 2.24 -36.66
N ASP A 14 -4.47 3.01 -37.50
CA ASP A 14 -5.90 2.84 -37.78
C ASP A 14 -6.16 1.70 -38.78
N SER A 15 -5.65 0.52 -38.46
CA SER A 15 -5.85 -0.70 -39.25
C SER A 15 -6.22 -1.87 -38.35
N PRO A 16 -7.21 -2.70 -38.74
CA PRO A 16 -7.54 -3.93 -38.00
C PRO A 16 -6.41 -4.96 -38.00
N SER A 17 -5.45 -4.86 -38.92
CA SER A 17 -4.33 -5.81 -39.05
C SER A 17 -2.99 -5.26 -38.54
N VAL A 18 -2.99 -4.05 -37.94
CA VAL A 18 -1.75 -3.45 -37.44
C VAL A 18 -1.15 -4.31 -36.33
N ASN A 19 0.15 -4.48 -36.37
CA ASN A 19 0.92 -5.27 -35.43
C ASN A 19 2.30 -4.61 -35.20
N GLY A 20 3.07 -5.14 -34.26
CA GLY A 20 4.38 -4.57 -33.90
C GLY A 20 5.39 -4.58 -35.05
N LYS A 21 5.24 -5.45 -36.05
CA LYS A 21 6.14 -5.48 -37.21
C LYS A 21 5.97 -4.27 -38.10
N ASP A 22 4.77 -3.70 -38.20
CA ASP A 22 4.52 -2.49 -38.98
C ASP A 22 5.32 -1.31 -38.40
N ILE A 23 5.39 -1.22 -37.07
CA ILE A 23 6.20 -0.21 -36.37
C ILE A 23 7.70 -0.50 -36.53
N VAL A 24 8.12 -1.76 -36.40
CA VAL A 24 9.51 -2.16 -36.68
C VAL A 24 9.92 -1.77 -38.10
N MET A 25 9.07 -1.97 -39.11
CA MET A 25 9.37 -1.59 -40.50
C MET A 25 9.53 -0.08 -40.66
N LEU A 26 8.69 0.72 -40.00
CA LEU A 26 8.78 2.18 -40.04
C LEU A 26 10.12 2.68 -39.47
N PHE A 27 10.58 2.11 -38.35
CA PHE A 27 11.80 2.57 -37.67
C PHE A 27 13.10 1.96 -38.22
N LYS A 28 13.05 0.79 -38.87
CA LYS A 28 14.21 0.16 -39.52
C LYS A 28 14.87 1.02 -40.60
N GLY A 29 14.17 2.01 -41.15
CA GLY A 29 14.70 2.93 -42.14
C GLY A 29 15.70 3.96 -41.58
N PHE A 30 15.76 4.13 -40.25
CA PHE A 30 16.66 5.10 -39.62
C PHE A 30 17.99 4.46 -39.21
N LYS A 31 19.08 5.18 -39.45
CA LYS A 31 20.41 4.71 -39.09
C LYS A 31 20.61 4.75 -37.57
N ASP A 32 21.26 3.70 -37.05
CA ASP A 32 21.68 3.56 -35.64
C ASP A 32 20.52 3.49 -34.63
N ILE A 33 19.26 3.34 -35.08
CA ILE A 33 18.10 3.16 -34.20
C ILE A 33 17.82 1.67 -34.04
N GLU A 34 17.72 1.21 -32.80
CA GLU A 34 17.32 -0.15 -32.48
C GLU A 34 15.81 -0.21 -32.27
N VAL A 35 15.15 -1.13 -32.97
CA VAL A 35 13.70 -1.35 -32.82
C VAL A 35 13.40 -2.84 -32.76
N SER A 36 12.59 -3.23 -31.78
CA SER A 36 12.11 -4.60 -31.60
C SER A 36 10.61 -4.63 -31.33
N ALA A 37 9.99 -5.76 -31.65
CA ALA A 37 8.62 -6.05 -31.26
C ALA A 37 8.51 -7.49 -30.75
N GLU A 38 7.71 -7.68 -29.71
CA GLU A 38 7.45 -8.98 -29.07
C GLU A 38 5.94 -9.19 -28.92
N THR A 39 5.44 -10.31 -29.46
CA THR A 39 4.04 -10.71 -29.32
C THR A 39 3.81 -11.45 -28.01
N VAL A 40 2.87 -10.96 -27.20
CA VAL A 40 2.48 -11.60 -25.93
C VAL A 40 1.00 -11.96 -25.98
N ARG A 41 0.70 -13.20 -25.54
CA ARG A 41 -0.66 -13.73 -25.44
C ARG A 41 -1.12 -13.68 -23.99
N GLY A 42 -2.26 -13.04 -23.74
CA GLY A 42 -2.96 -13.11 -22.47
C GLY A 42 -4.24 -13.92 -22.58
N GLU A 43 -5.03 -13.92 -21.50
CA GLU A 43 -6.29 -14.67 -21.45
C GLU A 43 -7.37 -14.07 -22.36
N LYS A 44 -7.34 -12.74 -22.56
CA LYS A 44 -8.36 -11.99 -23.31
C LYS A 44 -7.97 -11.70 -24.76
N GLY A 45 -6.73 -12.01 -25.17
CA GLY A 45 -6.28 -11.75 -26.54
C GLY A 45 -4.76 -11.75 -26.71
N VAL A 46 -4.29 -11.00 -27.70
CA VAL A 46 -2.87 -10.87 -28.04
C VAL A 46 -2.54 -9.39 -28.22
N THR A 47 -1.32 -9.00 -27.86
CA THR A 47 -0.79 -7.66 -28.16
C THR A 47 0.71 -7.74 -28.46
N ASP A 48 1.18 -6.81 -29.28
CA ASP A 48 2.61 -6.70 -29.60
C ASP A 48 3.24 -5.53 -28.86
N PHE A 49 4.21 -5.80 -28.00
CA PHE A 49 5.03 -4.79 -27.34
C PHE A 49 6.11 -4.30 -28.29
N VAL A 50 6.31 -2.99 -28.36
CA VAL A 50 7.34 -2.36 -29.18
C VAL A 50 8.33 -1.61 -28.29
N LYS A 51 9.63 -1.80 -28.53
CA LYS A 51 10.72 -1.01 -27.95
C LYS A 51 11.50 -0.34 -29.07
N ILE A 52 11.71 0.97 -28.96
CA ILE A 52 12.56 1.76 -29.86
C ILE A 52 13.60 2.47 -28.99
N LEU A 53 14.88 2.20 -29.23
CA LEU A 53 15.99 2.89 -28.62
C LEU A 53 16.62 3.82 -29.65
N VAL A 54 16.57 5.13 -29.38
CA VAL A 54 17.32 6.14 -30.14
C VAL A 54 18.55 6.52 -29.31
N PRO A 55 19.77 6.13 -29.74
CA PRO A 55 20.98 6.39 -28.97
C PRO A 55 21.31 7.88 -28.93
N GLY A 56 21.79 8.34 -27.78
CA GLY A 56 22.32 9.68 -27.59
C GLY A 56 23.82 9.74 -27.89
N LYS A 57 24.31 10.95 -28.19
CA LYS A 57 25.73 11.23 -28.48
C LYS A 57 26.66 10.81 -27.33
N SER A 58 26.17 10.87 -26.10
CA SER A 58 26.87 10.49 -24.87
C SER A 58 25.94 9.71 -23.94
N GLY A 59 24.97 8.99 -24.51
CA GLY A 59 24.06 8.11 -23.79
C GLY A 59 24.70 6.77 -23.42
N LYS A 60 24.06 6.05 -22.51
CA LYS A 60 24.53 4.78 -21.95
C LYS A 60 24.68 3.70 -23.02
N ALA A 61 23.80 3.67 -24.03
CA ALA A 61 23.87 2.74 -25.15
C ALA A 61 25.15 2.90 -25.99
N SER A 62 25.73 4.10 -26.00
CA SER A 62 27.02 4.40 -26.64
C SER A 62 28.21 4.40 -25.66
N GLY A 63 28.03 3.85 -24.45
CA GLY A 63 29.05 3.81 -23.39
C GLY A 63 29.28 5.15 -22.66
N GLY A 64 28.40 6.12 -22.85
CA GLY A 64 28.42 7.40 -22.16
C GLY A 64 27.72 7.37 -20.80
N ALA A 65 27.58 8.55 -20.17
CA ALA A 65 27.02 8.71 -18.82
C ALA A 65 25.78 9.62 -18.78
N SER A 66 25.30 10.13 -19.93
CA SER A 66 24.11 10.98 -19.97
C SER A 66 22.87 10.14 -19.66
N PRO A 67 21.89 10.68 -18.91
CA PRO A 67 20.75 9.90 -18.48
C PRO A 67 19.87 9.51 -19.68
N THR A 68 19.15 8.41 -19.51
CA THR A 68 18.20 7.86 -20.48
C THR A 68 16.78 8.22 -20.07
N ILE A 69 15.98 8.75 -20.98
CA ILE A 69 14.56 9.06 -20.72
C ILE A 69 13.64 8.06 -21.41
N GLY A 70 12.63 7.60 -20.70
CA GLY A 70 11.54 6.79 -21.21
C GLY A 70 10.35 7.64 -21.65
N ILE A 71 9.80 7.35 -22.84
CA ILE A 71 8.54 7.89 -23.35
C ILE A 71 7.62 6.71 -23.61
N LEU A 72 6.66 6.50 -22.71
CA LEU A 72 5.79 5.32 -22.69
C LEU A 72 4.40 5.71 -23.16
N GLY A 73 3.81 4.95 -24.09
CA GLY A 73 2.38 5.02 -24.37
C GLY A 73 1.64 3.94 -23.61
N THR A 74 0.80 4.32 -22.66
CA THR A 74 -0.12 3.42 -21.94
C THR A 74 -1.53 3.51 -22.54
N LEU A 75 -2.21 2.38 -22.57
CA LEU A 75 -3.52 2.18 -23.17
C LEU A 75 -4.07 0.80 -22.78
N GLY A 76 -5.36 0.58 -22.95
CA GLY A 76 -5.98 -0.75 -23.12
C GLY A 76 -5.87 -1.25 -24.56
N GLY A 77 -6.07 -0.38 -25.56
CA GLY A 77 -5.83 -0.73 -26.96
C GLY A 77 -6.08 0.37 -28.01
N LEU A 78 -5.61 0.14 -29.23
CA LEU A 78 -5.75 1.05 -30.38
C LEU A 78 -7.14 0.97 -31.03
N GLY A 79 -7.85 -0.14 -30.80
CA GLY A 79 -9.22 -0.34 -31.24
C GLY A 79 -9.93 -1.39 -30.40
N ALA A 80 -11.27 -1.38 -30.42
CA ALA A 80 -12.13 -2.37 -29.76
C ALA A 80 -12.87 -3.24 -30.79
N ARG A 81 -12.15 -3.66 -31.83
CA ARG A 81 -12.72 -4.43 -32.95
C ARG A 81 -13.06 -5.86 -32.51
N PRO A 82 -14.08 -6.51 -33.09
CA PRO A 82 -15.02 -5.97 -34.08
C PRO A 82 -16.17 -5.15 -33.47
N VAL A 83 -16.25 -5.04 -32.14
CA VAL A 83 -17.38 -4.39 -31.44
C VAL A 83 -17.50 -2.91 -31.83
N ILE A 84 -16.38 -2.22 -31.94
CA ILE A 84 -16.29 -0.83 -32.40
C ILE A 84 -15.34 -0.75 -33.59
N THR A 85 -15.82 -0.16 -34.68
CA THR A 85 -15.05 -0.05 -35.93
C THR A 85 -14.25 1.26 -35.96
N GLY A 86 -12.92 1.14 -36.06
CA GLY A 86 -12.00 2.27 -36.21
C GLY A 86 -11.05 2.44 -35.01
N PHE A 87 -10.12 3.38 -35.14
CA PHE A 87 -9.23 3.79 -34.06
C PHE A 87 -10.03 4.44 -32.92
N VAL A 88 -9.77 4.01 -31.69
CA VAL A 88 -10.46 4.49 -30.49
C VAL A 88 -9.59 5.50 -29.74
N SER A 89 -10.24 6.37 -28.96
CA SER A 89 -9.55 7.44 -28.24
C SER A 89 -8.42 6.94 -27.35
N ASP A 90 -8.57 5.77 -26.75
CA ASP A 90 -7.60 5.16 -25.83
C ASP A 90 -6.21 5.00 -26.46
N GLY A 91 -6.15 4.79 -27.78
CA GLY A 91 -4.90 4.68 -28.52
C GLY A 91 -4.09 5.98 -28.65
N ASP A 92 -4.61 7.14 -28.24
CA ASP A 92 -3.91 8.42 -28.40
C ASP A 92 -2.57 8.46 -27.66
N GLY A 93 -2.46 7.79 -26.50
CA GLY A 93 -1.22 7.69 -25.73
C GLY A 93 -0.10 6.97 -26.49
N ALA A 94 -0.41 5.80 -27.07
CA ALA A 94 0.51 5.07 -27.95
C ALA A 94 0.90 5.88 -29.19
N LEU A 95 -0.08 6.52 -29.84
CA LEU A 95 0.17 7.37 -31.00
C LEU A 95 1.09 8.55 -30.66
N ALA A 96 0.86 9.22 -29.53
CA ALA A 96 1.71 10.33 -29.09
C ALA A 96 3.14 9.88 -28.77
N ALA A 97 3.31 8.75 -28.07
CA ALA A 97 4.62 8.19 -27.73
C ALA A 97 5.41 7.82 -29.00
N LEU A 98 4.77 7.10 -29.94
CA LEU A 98 5.39 6.74 -31.21
C LEU A 98 5.68 7.97 -32.07
N ALA A 99 4.83 9.00 -32.07
CA ALA A 99 5.07 10.23 -32.82
C ALA A 99 6.25 11.02 -32.27
N ALA A 100 6.41 11.06 -30.95
CA ALA A 100 7.60 11.60 -30.30
C ALA A 100 8.86 10.80 -30.72
N GLY A 101 8.79 9.47 -30.69
CA GLY A 101 9.87 8.59 -31.14
C GLY A 101 10.26 8.83 -32.60
N LEU A 102 9.28 8.89 -33.51
CA LEU A 102 9.51 9.12 -34.93
C LEU A 102 10.11 10.50 -35.19
N LYS A 103 9.70 11.51 -34.43
CA LYS A 103 10.30 12.84 -34.49
C LYS A 103 11.76 12.83 -34.07
N ILE A 104 12.08 12.18 -32.96
CA ILE A 104 13.45 12.08 -32.43
C ILE A 104 14.32 11.27 -33.40
N ALA A 105 13.80 10.18 -33.96
CA ALA A 105 14.47 9.39 -34.99
C ALA A 105 14.84 10.22 -36.23
N ARG A 106 13.89 11.04 -36.72
CA ARG A 106 14.13 11.95 -37.85
C ARG A 106 15.14 13.05 -37.54
N MET A 107 15.18 13.52 -36.29
CA MET A 107 16.19 14.47 -35.84
C MET A 107 17.56 13.80 -35.85
N HIS A 108 17.67 12.62 -35.25
CA HIS A 108 18.87 11.81 -35.20
C HIS A 108 19.46 11.57 -36.61
N ASP A 109 18.64 11.10 -37.54
CA ASP A 109 19.04 10.82 -38.94
C ASP A 109 19.52 12.07 -39.70
N ARG A 110 19.03 13.25 -39.31
CA ARG A 110 19.46 14.56 -39.88
C ARG A 110 20.68 15.15 -39.17
N GLY A 111 21.22 14.47 -38.16
CA GLY A 111 22.38 14.90 -37.39
C GLY A 111 22.05 15.68 -36.11
N ASP A 112 20.77 15.93 -35.81
CA ASP A 112 20.32 16.53 -34.55
C ASP A 112 20.21 15.45 -33.46
N ILE A 113 21.37 15.01 -32.96
CA ILE A 113 21.48 13.91 -31.98
C ILE A 113 21.39 14.47 -30.55
N LEU A 114 20.49 13.88 -29.74
CA LEU A 114 20.33 14.21 -28.32
C LEU A 114 21.55 13.78 -27.49
N LEU A 115 21.76 14.38 -26.32
CA LEU A 115 22.94 14.08 -25.50
C LEU A 115 22.89 12.68 -24.88
N GLY A 116 21.73 12.26 -24.37
CA GLY A 116 21.48 10.94 -23.79
C GLY A 116 20.45 10.15 -24.59
N ASP A 117 20.27 8.88 -24.22
CA ASP A 117 19.40 7.95 -24.95
C ASP A 117 17.92 8.27 -24.70
N VAL A 118 17.08 7.92 -25.68
CA VAL A 118 15.63 7.93 -25.53
C VAL A 118 15.08 6.55 -25.83
N ILE A 119 14.33 5.98 -24.90
CA ILE A 119 13.60 4.73 -25.09
C ILE A 119 12.12 5.06 -25.24
N ILE A 120 11.54 4.66 -26.37
CA ILE A 120 10.11 4.74 -26.63
C ILE A 120 9.54 3.32 -26.54
N SER A 121 8.45 3.16 -25.80
CA SER A 121 7.78 1.87 -25.65
C SER A 121 6.28 2.00 -25.53
N THR A 122 5.57 1.05 -26.11
CA THR A 122 4.10 0.93 -26.03
C THR A 122 3.71 -0.47 -26.50
N HIS A 123 2.41 -0.77 -26.56
CA HIS A 123 1.91 -1.99 -27.17
C HIS A 123 0.86 -1.69 -28.25
N ILE A 124 0.78 -2.60 -29.21
CA ILE A 124 -0.06 -2.52 -30.39
C ILE A 124 -1.15 -3.58 -30.23
N CYS A 125 -2.37 -3.13 -29.99
CA CYS A 125 -3.56 -3.99 -29.89
C CYS A 125 -4.70 -3.40 -30.72
N PRO A 126 -5.01 -3.93 -31.91
CA PRO A 126 -6.05 -3.37 -32.79
C PRO A 126 -7.48 -3.73 -32.36
N ASP A 127 -7.65 -4.69 -31.46
CA ASP A 127 -8.89 -5.38 -31.11
C ASP A 127 -9.00 -5.71 -29.61
N ALA A 128 -8.68 -4.73 -28.76
CA ALA A 128 -8.75 -4.86 -27.32
C ALA A 128 -10.18 -5.07 -26.78
N PRO A 129 -10.34 -5.80 -25.66
CA PRO A 129 -11.63 -5.97 -25.01
C PRO A 129 -12.16 -4.65 -24.43
N THR A 130 -13.46 -4.60 -24.12
CA THR A 130 -14.09 -3.48 -23.40
C THR A 130 -14.75 -3.97 -22.12
N GLU A 131 -14.75 -3.13 -21.10
CA GLU A 131 -15.38 -3.40 -19.80
C GLU A 131 -16.45 -2.35 -19.47
N ASP A 132 -17.57 -2.81 -18.91
CA ASP A 132 -18.63 -1.93 -18.42
C ASP A 132 -18.12 -1.12 -17.21
N HIS A 133 -18.15 0.20 -17.31
CA HIS A 133 -17.60 1.11 -16.29
C HIS A 133 -18.34 2.47 -16.27
N PHE A 134 -18.25 3.22 -15.16
CA PHE A 134 -18.84 4.55 -14.98
C PHE A 134 -17.75 5.63 -14.86
N PRO A 135 -17.82 6.78 -15.59
CA PRO A 135 -18.99 7.33 -16.27
C PRO A 135 -19.20 6.82 -17.70
N VAL A 136 -18.23 6.08 -18.24
CA VAL A 136 -18.21 5.55 -19.60
C VAL A 136 -17.49 4.20 -19.61
N ALA A 137 -17.83 3.33 -20.58
CA ALA A 137 -17.15 2.06 -20.77
C ALA A 137 -15.64 2.26 -20.94
N PHE A 138 -14.88 1.38 -20.32
CA PHE A 138 -13.42 1.40 -20.36
C PHE A 138 -12.90 0.45 -21.43
N MET A 139 -11.75 0.82 -21.98
CA MET A 139 -10.93 -0.14 -22.72
C MET A 139 -10.25 -1.03 -21.68
N ASP A 140 -10.30 -2.33 -21.93
CA ASP A 140 -9.58 -3.33 -21.17
C ASP A 140 -8.40 -3.82 -22.02
N SER A 141 -7.44 -4.51 -21.41
CA SER A 141 -6.23 -4.97 -22.10
C SER A 141 -6.25 -6.49 -22.30
N PRO A 142 -5.67 -7.00 -23.40
CA PRO A 142 -5.45 -8.44 -23.58
C PRO A 142 -4.62 -9.10 -22.47
N VAL A 143 -3.77 -8.33 -21.80
CA VAL A 143 -2.80 -8.77 -20.78
C VAL A 143 -2.85 -7.84 -19.55
N SER A 144 -2.45 -8.34 -18.39
CA SER A 144 -2.43 -7.53 -17.15
C SER A 144 -1.45 -6.35 -17.19
N ASP A 145 -1.72 -5.28 -16.44
CA ASP A 145 -0.82 -4.13 -16.33
C ASP A 145 0.58 -4.49 -15.82
N MET A 146 0.70 -5.51 -14.96
CA MET A 146 2.01 -6.03 -14.56
C MET A 146 2.78 -6.60 -15.76
N THR A 147 2.08 -7.25 -16.69
CA THR A 147 2.67 -7.73 -17.95
C THR A 147 3.01 -6.56 -18.87
N ILE A 148 2.14 -5.54 -18.96
CA ILE A 148 2.41 -4.32 -19.73
C ILE A 148 3.69 -3.65 -19.21
N ASN A 149 3.76 -3.38 -17.92
CA ASN A 149 4.91 -2.75 -17.29
C ASN A 149 6.19 -3.55 -17.50
N LYS A 150 6.14 -4.88 -17.37
CA LYS A 150 7.31 -5.75 -17.61
C LYS A 150 7.90 -5.58 -19.03
N HIS A 151 7.08 -5.30 -20.04
CA HIS A 151 7.52 -5.17 -21.43
C HIS A 151 7.65 -3.71 -21.89
N THR A 152 7.31 -2.72 -21.07
CA THR A 152 7.36 -1.29 -21.44
C THR A 152 8.23 -0.44 -20.53
N VAL A 153 8.48 -0.88 -19.29
CA VAL A 153 9.31 -0.19 -18.29
C VAL A 153 10.67 -0.89 -18.20
N TYR A 154 11.73 -0.17 -18.55
CA TYR A 154 13.09 -0.72 -18.61
C TYR A 154 13.98 -0.12 -17.51
N GLU A 155 14.87 -0.91 -16.93
CA GLU A 155 15.78 -0.50 -15.84
C GLU A 155 16.72 0.63 -16.29
N GLU A 156 17.04 0.68 -17.58
CA GLU A 156 17.89 1.69 -18.20
C GLU A 156 17.32 3.11 -18.10
N MET A 157 15.98 3.26 -17.95
CA MET A 157 15.29 4.55 -17.89
C MET A 157 15.53 5.26 -16.55
N ASP A 158 16.12 6.46 -16.59
CA ASP A 158 16.37 7.28 -15.40
C ASP A 158 15.18 8.20 -15.06
N ALA A 159 14.27 8.44 -16.00
CA ALA A 159 13.00 9.14 -15.81
C ALA A 159 12.00 8.69 -16.87
N ILE A 160 10.70 8.76 -16.57
CA ILE A 160 9.63 8.27 -17.43
C ILE A 160 8.55 9.35 -17.61
N LEU A 161 8.21 9.63 -18.87
CA LEU A 161 6.96 10.25 -19.26
C LEU A 161 5.99 9.15 -19.70
N SER A 162 4.86 9.02 -19.01
CA SER A 162 3.85 8.02 -19.29
C SER A 162 2.62 8.70 -19.90
N LEU A 163 2.38 8.45 -21.19
CA LEU A 163 1.34 9.09 -21.98
C LEU A 163 0.11 8.21 -22.03
N ASP A 164 -1.04 8.81 -21.72
CA ASP A 164 -2.32 8.10 -21.72
C ASP A 164 -3.47 9.02 -22.16
N THR A 165 -4.54 8.40 -22.62
CA THR A 165 -5.80 9.08 -22.91
C THR A 165 -6.63 9.22 -21.64
N THR A 166 -6.64 10.41 -21.06
CA THR A 166 -7.36 10.70 -19.80
C THR A 166 -8.59 11.55 -20.06
N LYS A 167 -9.45 11.12 -20.98
CA LYS A 167 -10.69 11.82 -21.37
C LYS A 167 -11.95 11.27 -20.68
N GLY A 168 -11.89 10.07 -20.11
CA GLY A 168 -13.01 9.37 -19.48
C GLY A 168 -13.37 9.82 -18.07
N ASN A 169 -12.89 10.97 -17.62
CA ASN A 169 -13.04 11.45 -16.23
C ASN A 169 -13.61 12.87 -16.18
N ARG A 170 -13.93 13.33 -14.96
CA ARG A 170 -14.37 14.71 -14.67
C ARG A 170 -13.36 15.51 -13.84
N MET A 171 -12.19 14.93 -13.57
CA MET A 171 -11.14 15.49 -12.70
C MET A 171 -10.31 16.54 -13.44
N VAL A 172 -10.10 16.35 -14.75
CA VAL A 172 -9.38 17.28 -15.62
C VAL A 172 -10.19 17.58 -16.88
N ASN A 173 -10.77 18.77 -16.94
CA ASN A 173 -11.65 19.20 -18.02
C ASN A 173 -10.96 20.34 -18.82
N SER A 174 -9.92 19.99 -19.56
CA SER A 174 -9.18 20.93 -20.41
C SER A 174 -8.90 20.27 -21.76
N LYS A 175 -8.90 21.05 -22.83
CA LYS A 175 -8.46 20.56 -24.14
C LYS A 175 -6.94 20.64 -24.28
N GLY A 176 -6.32 19.59 -24.83
CA GLY A 176 -4.88 19.50 -25.01
C GLY A 176 -4.30 18.36 -24.17
N PHE A 177 -3.33 18.67 -23.31
CA PHE A 177 -2.79 17.72 -22.35
C PHE A 177 -2.62 18.36 -20.97
N ALA A 178 -2.56 17.53 -19.95
CA ALA A 178 -2.23 17.88 -18.57
C ALA A 178 -1.11 16.96 -18.06
N ILE A 179 -0.40 17.38 -17.02
CA ILE A 179 0.64 16.55 -16.39
C ILE A 179 0.32 16.24 -14.93
N SER A 180 0.75 15.08 -14.45
CA SER A 180 0.63 14.72 -13.05
C SER A 180 1.73 15.37 -12.20
N ASN A 181 1.57 15.28 -10.88
CA ASN A 181 2.72 15.28 -9.96
C ASN A 181 3.72 14.19 -10.33
N THR A 182 5.00 14.39 -10.00
CA THR A 182 6.03 13.36 -10.17
C THR A 182 5.84 12.27 -9.12
N VAL A 183 5.75 11.02 -9.55
CA VAL A 183 5.64 9.86 -8.67
C VAL A 183 6.98 9.14 -8.62
N LYS A 184 7.49 8.87 -7.43
CA LYS A 184 8.75 8.15 -7.23
C LYS A 184 8.69 7.26 -6.00
N GLU A 185 8.86 5.95 -6.21
CA GLU A 185 8.97 4.95 -5.14
C GLU A 185 7.85 5.00 -4.07
N GLY A 186 6.61 5.26 -4.49
CA GLY A 186 5.45 5.36 -3.61
C GLY A 186 5.18 6.77 -3.04
N TYR A 187 6.04 7.75 -3.36
CA TYR A 187 5.79 9.16 -3.05
C TYR A 187 5.13 9.89 -4.22
N ILE A 188 4.15 10.73 -3.90
CA ILE A 188 3.64 11.77 -4.80
C ILE A 188 4.40 13.06 -4.47
N LEU A 189 5.32 13.46 -5.34
CA LEU A 189 6.19 14.61 -5.14
C LEU A 189 5.58 15.87 -5.75
N LYS A 190 6.01 17.03 -5.25
CA LYS A 190 5.68 18.31 -5.86
C LYS A 190 6.13 18.34 -7.33
N THR A 191 5.29 18.84 -8.21
CA THR A 191 5.65 19.03 -9.62
C THR A 191 6.79 20.03 -9.74
N HIS A 192 7.86 19.64 -10.42
CA HIS A 192 9.04 20.49 -10.60
C HIS A 192 8.77 21.58 -11.65
N ASP A 193 9.18 22.83 -11.35
CA ASP A 193 8.93 24.00 -12.21
C ASP A 193 9.46 23.85 -13.64
N ASN A 194 10.51 23.06 -13.84
CA ASN A 194 11.08 22.82 -15.17
C ASN A 194 10.09 22.08 -16.11
N LEU A 195 9.26 21.18 -15.57
CA LEU A 195 8.19 20.53 -16.33
C LEU A 195 7.10 21.54 -16.69
N LEU A 196 6.74 22.42 -15.76
CA LEU A 196 5.75 23.48 -15.98
C LEU A 196 6.21 24.44 -17.08
N LYS A 197 7.47 24.89 -17.04
CA LYS A 197 8.08 25.75 -18.07
C LYS A 197 8.14 25.08 -19.44
N ALA A 198 8.43 23.78 -19.48
CA ALA A 198 8.40 23.02 -20.74
C ALA A 198 6.98 22.96 -21.33
N MET A 199 5.97 22.78 -20.48
CA MET A 199 4.56 22.81 -20.89
C MET A 199 4.15 24.20 -21.40
N GLU A 200 4.51 25.28 -20.70
CA GLU A 200 4.26 26.66 -21.13
C GLU A 200 4.90 26.95 -22.49
N ARG A 201 6.16 26.54 -22.68
CA ARG A 201 6.89 26.71 -23.94
C ARG A 201 6.21 25.99 -25.12
N VAL A 202 5.65 24.81 -24.89
CA VAL A 202 5.04 23.98 -25.95
C VAL A 202 3.62 24.44 -26.27
N THR A 203 2.85 24.78 -25.25
CA THR A 203 1.43 25.12 -25.37
C THR A 203 1.18 26.61 -25.60
N GLY A 204 2.08 27.48 -25.17
CA GLY A 204 1.86 28.93 -25.10
C GLY A 204 0.78 29.34 -24.07
N LYS A 205 0.44 28.45 -23.13
CA LYS A 205 -0.60 28.64 -22.10
C LYS A 205 -0.05 28.33 -20.72
N SER A 206 -0.77 28.75 -19.68
CA SER A 206 -0.47 28.32 -18.31
C SER A 206 -0.54 26.79 -18.17
N PRO A 207 0.30 26.17 -17.32
CA PRO A 207 0.31 24.72 -17.13
C PRO A 207 -1.02 24.21 -16.61
N VAL A 208 -1.39 23.00 -17.04
CA VAL A 208 -2.54 22.27 -16.54
C VAL A 208 -2.04 21.01 -15.86
N LEU A 209 -2.41 20.83 -14.61
CA LEU A 209 -2.13 19.61 -13.84
C LEU A 209 -3.44 18.90 -13.50
N PHE A 210 -3.35 17.60 -13.29
CA PHE A 210 -4.46 16.81 -12.74
C PHE A 210 -4.09 16.27 -11.35
N PRO A 211 -5.04 16.21 -10.42
CA PRO A 211 -4.79 15.74 -9.06
C PRO A 211 -4.56 14.23 -9.06
N LEU A 212 -3.69 13.78 -8.14
CA LEU A 212 -3.49 12.36 -7.85
C LEU A 212 -4.01 12.01 -6.47
N ALA A 213 -4.71 10.88 -6.36
CA ALA A 213 -4.97 10.20 -5.12
C ALA A 213 -3.90 9.13 -4.87
N LEU A 214 -3.76 8.70 -3.61
CA LEU A 214 -2.82 7.63 -3.25
C LEU A 214 -3.10 6.32 -4.01
N GLN A 215 -4.36 6.00 -4.25
CA GLN A 215 -4.77 4.83 -5.04
C GLN A 215 -4.22 4.84 -6.47
N ASP A 216 -4.09 6.00 -7.12
CA ASP A 216 -3.63 6.11 -8.52
C ASP A 216 -2.18 5.61 -8.72
N ILE A 217 -1.40 5.54 -7.64
CA ILE A 217 0.00 5.08 -7.66
C ILE A 217 0.17 3.67 -7.11
N THR A 218 -0.94 2.94 -6.91
CA THR A 218 -0.94 1.53 -6.51
C THR A 218 -1.17 0.60 -7.71
N PRO A 219 -0.76 -0.68 -7.64
CA PRO A 219 -0.94 -1.61 -8.75
C PRO A 219 -2.41 -1.84 -9.10
N PHE A 220 -2.71 -1.91 -10.39
CA PHE A 220 -3.99 -2.43 -10.87
C PHE A 220 -4.18 -3.89 -10.42
N GLY A 221 -5.44 -4.28 -10.17
CA GLY A 221 -5.81 -5.62 -9.72
C GLY A 221 -5.88 -5.79 -8.20
N ASN A 222 -5.64 -4.73 -7.41
CA ASN A 222 -5.87 -4.73 -5.95
C ASN A 222 -7.31 -4.34 -5.55
N GLY A 223 -8.20 -4.10 -6.52
CA GLY A 223 -9.61 -3.73 -6.30
C GLY A 223 -9.84 -2.25 -6.02
N LEU A 224 -8.81 -1.41 -6.03
CA LEU A 224 -8.95 0.05 -5.97
C LEU A 224 -9.29 0.62 -7.35
N SER A 225 -9.97 1.78 -7.35
CA SER A 225 -10.26 2.55 -8.56
C SER A 225 -9.17 3.60 -8.76
N HIS A 226 -8.77 3.77 -10.01
CA HIS A 226 -7.74 4.70 -10.45
C HIS A 226 -8.31 5.61 -11.54
N ILE A 227 -7.68 6.76 -11.78
CA ILE A 227 -8.07 7.64 -12.89
C ILE A 227 -7.97 6.94 -14.25
N ASN A 228 -6.89 6.17 -14.46
CA ASN A 228 -6.61 5.22 -15.55
C ASN A 228 -5.20 4.60 -15.32
N CYS A 229 -4.63 3.93 -16.31
CA CYS A 229 -3.35 3.25 -16.18
C CYS A 229 -2.10 4.16 -16.34
N ILE A 230 -2.27 5.49 -16.46
CA ILE A 230 -1.20 6.44 -16.76
C ILE A 230 -0.02 6.40 -15.76
N LEU A 231 -0.26 6.04 -14.50
CA LEU A 231 0.78 5.94 -13.46
C LEU A 231 1.16 4.51 -13.09
N GLN A 232 0.65 3.49 -13.79
CA GLN A 232 1.07 2.12 -13.57
C GLN A 232 2.57 1.89 -13.76
N PRO A 233 3.30 2.59 -14.65
CA PRO A 233 4.76 2.47 -14.71
C PRO A 233 5.46 2.76 -13.37
N ALA A 234 4.89 3.63 -12.51
CA ALA A 234 5.47 4.00 -11.23
C ALA A 234 5.54 2.84 -10.21
N VAL A 235 4.68 1.82 -10.37
CA VAL A 235 4.71 0.63 -9.51
C VAL A 235 5.84 -0.33 -9.88
N SER A 236 6.42 -0.19 -11.08
CA SER A 236 7.43 -1.12 -11.62
C SER A 236 8.82 -0.51 -11.78
N THR A 237 9.04 0.76 -11.45
CA THR A 237 10.35 1.42 -11.57
C THR A 237 10.82 2.10 -10.28
N HIS A 238 12.12 2.38 -10.21
CA HIS A 238 12.72 3.30 -9.24
C HIS A 238 12.85 4.73 -9.78
N ALA A 239 12.71 4.92 -11.09
CA ALA A 239 12.76 6.23 -11.74
C ALA A 239 11.55 7.09 -11.36
N PRO A 240 11.67 8.44 -11.36
CA PRO A 240 10.53 9.33 -11.33
C PRO A 240 9.65 9.13 -12.57
N VAL A 241 8.33 9.07 -12.37
CA VAL A 241 7.32 8.95 -13.43
C VAL A 241 6.41 10.17 -13.39
N VAL A 242 6.16 10.76 -14.55
CA VAL A 242 5.15 11.82 -14.74
C VAL A 242 4.15 11.34 -15.78
N GLY A 243 2.87 11.33 -15.41
CA GLY A 243 1.77 11.11 -16.33
C GLY A 243 1.55 12.33 -17.22
N VAL A 244 1.41 12.10 -18.52
CA VAL A 244 1.09 13.08 -19.56
C VAL A 244 -0.26 12.71 -20.16
N ALA A 245 -1.31 13.28 -19.57
CA ALA A 245 -2.70 12.98 -19.85
C ALA A 245 -3.18 13.76 -21.08
N ILE A 246 -3.56 13.08 -22.16
CA ILE A 246 -4.25 13.69 -23.31
C ILE A 246 -5.73 13.86 -22.91
N THR A 247 -6.23 15.09 -22.94
CA THR A 247 -7.46 15.49 -22.24
C THR A 247 -8.47 16.15 -23.18
N SER A 248 -9.73 16.17 -22.74
CA SER A 248 -10.83 16.87 -23.38
C SER A 248 -11.68 17.60 -22.35
N GLU A 249 -12.45 18.59 -22.80
CA GLU A 249 -13.40 19.30 -21.92
C GLU A 249 -14.66 18.46 -21.62
N ALA A 250 -15.03 17.58 -22.56
CA ALA A 250 -16.13 16.63 -22.39
C ALA A 250 -15.60 15.27 -21.91
N VAL A 251 -16.44 14.51 -21.21
CA VAL A 251 -16.18 13.12 -20.87
C VAL A 251 -16.31 12.26 -22.12
N VAL A 252 -15.25 11.56 -22.49
CA VAL A 252 -15.21 10.69 -23.67
C VAL A 252 -14.74 9.29 -23.28
N ALA A 253 -15.47 8.27 -23.71
CA ALA A 253 -15.11 6.87 -23.50
C ALA A 253 -13.77 6.53 -24.18
N GLY A 254 -12.95 5.69 -23.54
CA GLY A 254 -11.72 5.20 -24.16
C GLY A 254 -11.99 4.49 -25.49
N CYS A 255 -13.11 3.77 -25.55
CA CYS A 255 -13.56 3.04 -26.73
C CYS A 255 -14.20 3.93 -27.83
N ALA A 256 -14.36 5.24 -27.60
CA ALA A 256 -15.00 6.14 -28.56
C ALA A 256 -14.12 6.41 -29.78
N THR A 257 -14.69 6.29 -30.97
CA THR A 257 -14.05 6.67 -32.24
C THR A 257 -14.32 8.14 -32.57
N GLY A 258 -13.49 8.74 -33.43
CA GLY A 258 -13.62 10.16 -33.83
C GLY A 258 -13.24 11.16 -32.74
N ALA A 259 -12.65 10.69 -31.63
CA ALA A 259 -12.27 11.51 -30.49
C ALA A 259 -10.76 11.85 -30.42
N SER A 260 -9.97 11.35 -31.37
CA SER A 260 -8.53 11.60 -31.46
C SER A 260 -8.25 12.95 -32.11
N HIS A 261 -8.05 13.98 -31.29
CA HIS A 261 -7.72 15.32 -31.77
C HIS A 261 -6.22 15.46 -32.03
N PHE A 262 -5.81 15.46 -33.30
CA PHE A 262 -4.39 15.46 -33.67
C PHE A 262 -3.59 16.62 -33.09
N THR A 263 -4.19 17.79 -32.89
CA THR A 263 -3.52 18.93 -32.25
C THR A 263 -3.16 18.65 -30.79
N ASP A 264 -4.02 17.93 -30.07
CA ASP A 264 -3.85 17.66 -28.64
C ASP A 264 -2.79 16.55 -28.45
N ILE A 265 -2.83 15.53 -29.32
CA ILE A 265 -1.83 14.46 -29.42
C ILE A 265 -0.46 15.04 -29.82
N GLU A 266 -0.42 15.95 -30.80
CA GLU A 266 0.82 16.64 -31.21
C GLU A 266 1.42 17.45 -30.07
N LEU A 267 0.61 18.16 -29.30
CA LEU A 267 1.06 18.96 -28.15
C LEU A 267 1.71 18.07 -27.09
N ALA A 268 1.08 16.94 -26.74
CA ALA A 268 1.63 15.98 -25.79
C ALA A 268 2.94 15.35 -26.30
N ALA A 269 2.96 14.88 -27.55
CA ALA A 269 4.16 14.32 -28.17
C ALA A 269 5.31 15.34 -28.23
N ARG A 270 5.00 16.59 -28.61
CA ARG A 270 5.97 17.69 -28.66
C ARG A 270 6.52 18.02 -27.27
N PHE A 271 5.66 18.00 -26.25
CA PHE A 271 6.09 18.14 -24.85
C PHE A 271 7.12 17.07 -24.47
N CYS A 272 6.84 15.80 -24.78
CA CYS A 272 7.79 14.72 -24.49
C CYS A 272 9.14 14.88 -25.21
N VAL A 273 9.12 15.31 -26.48
CA VAL A 273 10.36 15.60 -27.23
C VAL A 273 11.16 16.73 -26.59
N GLU A 274 10.52 17.82 -26.18
CA GLU A 274 11.21 18.95 -25.57
C GLU A 274 11.71 18.64 -24.15
N VAL A 275 10.95 17.88 -23.36
CA VAL A 275 11.41 17.39 -22.05
C VAL A 275 12.58 16.44 -22.20
N ALA A 276 12.55 15.53 -23.19
CA ALA A 276 13.67 14.62 -23.46
C ALA A 276 14.96 15.38 -23.74
N LYS A 277 14.93 16.42 -24.61
CA LYS A 277 16.10 17.26 -24.91
C LYS A 277 16.67 17.93 -23.66
N ASP A 278 15.80 18.52 -22.84
CA ASP A 278 16.23 19.29 -21.68
C ASP A 278 16.70 18.39 -20.54
N TYR A 279 16.08 17.22 -20.36
CA TYR A 279 16.42 16.23 -19.33
C TYR A 279 17.78 15.58 -19.60
N VAL A 280 18.00 15.07 -20.82
CA VAL A 280 19.26 14.38 -21.15
C VAL A 280 20.47 15.32 -21.16
N LYS A 281 20.23 16.63 -21.26
CA LYS A 281 21.25 17.68 -21.11
C LYS A 281 21.52 18.08 -19.65
N GLY A 282 20.68 17.63 -18.71
CA GLY A 282 20.76 18.00 -17.29
C GLY A 282 20.19 19.39 -16.97
N SER A 283 19.44 20.00 -17.89
CA SER A 283 18.80 21.31 -17.67
C SER A 283 17.36 21.22 -17.13
N LEU A 284 16.77 20.02 -17.11
CA LEU A 284 15.45 19.75 -16.56
C LEU A 284 15.54 18.62 -15.55
N SER A 285 14.90 18.80 -14.39
CA SER A 285 14.74 17.78 -13.36
C SER A 285 13.26 17.45 -13.20
N PHE A 286 12.96 16.20 -12.87
CA PHE A 286 11.60 15.73 -12.60
C PHE A 286 11.16 16.02 -11.17
N TYR A 287 12.10 16.16 -10.24
CA TYR A 287 11.85 16.39 -8.81
C TYR A 287 13.08 17.04 -8.16
N ASP A 288 12.90 17.58 -6.96
CA ASP A 288 14.00 18.06 -6.11
C ASP A 288 14.58 16.87 -5.32
N GLU A 289 15.85 16.55 -5.57
CA GLU A 289 16.51 15.40 -4.95
C GLU A 289 16.73 15.56 -3.44
N ASP A 290 16.99 16.78 -2.97
CA ASP A 290 17.29 17.03 -1.57
C ASP A 290 15.99 17.06 -0.74
N GLU A 291 14.91 17.61 -1.29
CA GLU A 291 13.57 17.50 -0.71
C GLU A 291 13.11 16.03 -0.66
N TYR A 292 13.39 15.24 -1.70
CA TYR A 292 13.09 13.80 -1.69
C TYR A 292 13.86 13.04 -0.61
N LYS A 293 15.17 13.31 -0.46
CA LYS A 293 15.97 12.71 0.63
C LYS A 293 15.41 13.07 2.00
N LEU A 294 15.01 14.33 2.20
CA LEU A 294 14.39 14.78 3.44
C LEU A 294 13.06 14.06 3.71
N LEU A 295 12.16 13.97 2.70
CA LEU A 295 10.91 13.23 2.81
C LEU A 295 11.13 11.78 3.26
N ARG A 296 12.09 11.09 2.65
CA ARG A 296 12.44 9.71 3.05
C ARG A 296 12.98 9.62 4.47
N SER A 297 13.76 10.60 4.92
CA SER A 297 14.26 10.62 6.30
C SER A 297 13.17 10.86 7.35
N LEU A 298 12.14 11.63 7.00
CA LEU A 298 11.04 11.99 7.90
C LEU A 298 9.94 10.93 7.93
N TYR A 299 9.62 10.35 6.78
CA TYR A 299 8.46 9.47 6.60
C TYR A 299 8.80 8.03 6.21
N GLY A 300 10.08 7.73 5.98
CA GLY A 300 10.55 6.38 5.70
C GLY A 300 10.38 5.94 4.26
N ASP A 301 10.28 4.63 4.05
CA ASP A 301 10.06 4.04 2.73
C ASP A 301 8.56 3.91 2.42
N MET A 302 8.15 4.30 1.21
CA MET A 302 6.75 4.25 0.77
C MET A 302 6.49 3.15 -0.27
N LYS A 303 7.48 2.29 -0.56
CA LYS A 303 7.36 1.21 -1.56
C LYS A 303 6.24 0.22 -1.29
N ARG A 304 5.71 0.15 -0.06
CA ARG A 304 4.49 -0.63 0.25
C ARG A 304 3.28 -0.26 -0.61
N PHE A 305 3.21 0.99 -1.10
CA PHE A 305 2.13 1.42 -2.01
C PHE A 305 2.34 0.94 -3.45
N LYS A 306 3.51 0.41 -3.79
CA LYS A 306 3.78 -0.23 -5.08
C LYS A 306 3.38 -1.71 -5.10
N THR A 307 2.87 -2.26 -4.00
CA THR A 307 2.42 -3.66 -3.91
C THR A 307 0.90 -3.73 -3.97
N PHE A 308 0.36 -4.93 -4.12
CA PHE A 308 -1.08 -5.17 -4.05
C PHE A 308 -1.70 -4.89 -2.66
N GLY A 309 -0.90 -4.44 -1.70
CA GLY A 309 -1.29 -4.36 -0.30
C GLY A 309 -1.34 -5.76 0.32
N ILE A 310 -2.20 -5.93 1.31
CA ILE A 310 -2.48 -7.22 1.92
C ILE A 310 -3.88 -7.63 1.46
N LEU A 311 -3.95 -8.67 0.63
CA LEU A 311 -5.20 -9.12 0.07
C LEU A 311 -6.00 -9.95 1.10
N PRO A 312 -7.35 -9.96 1.07
CA PRO A 312 -8.18 -10.61 2.09
C PRO A 312 -7.88 -12.09 2.35
N GLY A 313 -7.39 -12.84 1.35
CA GLY A 313 -7.03 -14.26 1.48
C GLY A 313 -5.66 -14.53 2.10
N GLU A 314 -4.89 -13.49 2.41
CA GLU A 314 -3.50 -13.61 2.89
C GLU A 314 -3.34 -13.30 4.39
N LYS A 315 -4.45 -12.99 5.08
CA LYS A 315 -4.42 -12.60 6.50
C LYS A 315 -4.01 -13.76 7.40
N LYS A 316 -3.16 -13.47 8.39
CA LYS A 316 -2.83 -14.39 9.48
C LYS A 316 -3.93 -14.38 10.53
N LYS A 317 -4.57 -15.54 10.72
CA LYS A 317 -5.59 -15.73 11.76
C LYS A 317 -4.94 -15.88 13.14
N ILE A 318 -5.31 -15.00 14.05
CA ILE A 318 -4.88 -14.99 15.46
C ILE A 318 -6.12 -15.22 16.33
N GLY A 319 -6.14 -16.31 17.09
CA GLY A 319 -7.15 -16.55 18.09
C GLY A 319 -6.93 -15.68 19.32
N VAL A 320 -7.99 -15.21 19.97
CA VAL A 320 -7.93 -14.59 21.28
C VAL A 320 -8.88 -15.34 22.21
N LEU A 321 -8.33 -15.97 23.25
CA LEU A 321 -9.07 -16.74 24.23
C LEU A 321 -9.35 -15.88 25.48
N ARG A 322 -10.61 -15.54 25.71
CA ARG A 322 -11.07 -14.92 26.96
C ARG A 322 -11.43 -15.97 28.00
N ILE A 323 -11.18 -15.64 29.27
CA ILE A 323 -11.56 -16.49 30.42
C ILE A 323 -13.07 -16.54 30.67
N ALA A 324 -13.82 -15.55 30.16
CA ALA A 324 -15.26 -15.42 30.34
C ALA A 324 -15.98 -15.40 28.97
N HIS A 325 -16.90 -14.47 28.73
CA HIS A 325 -17.53 -14.30 27.42
C HIS A 325 -16.67 -13.50 26.44
N SER A 326 -16.76 -13.84 25.16
CA SER A 326 -16.35 -12.98 24.02
C SER A 326 -17.30 -11.79 23.85
N GLY A 327 -16.88 -10.80 23.05
CA GLY A 327 -17.73 -9.68 22.65
C GLY A 327 -17.93 -8.59 23.70
N VAL A 328 -17.08 -8.50 24.72
CA VAL A 328 -17.03 -7.33 25.61
C VAL A 328 -16.19 -6.24 24.93
N GLU A 329 -16.75 -5.04 24.80
CA GLU A 329 -16.31 -3.99 23.88
C GLU A 329 -14.86 -3.48 24.10
N GLY A 330 -14.25 -2.99 23.01
CA GLY A 330 -13.08 -2.11 22.99
C GLY A 330 -11.70 -2.79 22.91
N ALA A 331 -11.49 -3.94 23.54
CA ALA A 331 -10.16 -4.54 23.59
C ALA A 331 -9.68 -5.18 22.28
N MET A 332 -10.59 -5.83 21.54
CA MET A 332 -10.23 -6.52 20.29
C MET A 332 -9.90 -5.52 19.18
N GLU A 333 -10.68 -4.44 19.09
CA GLU A 333 -10.47 -3.38 18.09
C GLU A 333 -9.07 -2.77 18.20
N GLU A 334 -8.57 -2.53 19.42
CA GLU A 334 -7.22 -1.99 19.62
C GLU A 334 -6.13 -2.98 19.19
N ILE A 335 -6.28 -4.28 19.51
CA ILE A 335 -5.35 -5.33 19.08
C ILE A 335 -5.36 -5.46 17.55
N GLU A 336 -6.53 -5.51 16.92
CA GLU A 336 -6.69 -5.58 15.46
C GLU A 336 -6.06 -4.37 14.76
N ASN A 337 -6.38 -3.17 15.23
CA ASN A 337 -5.83 -1.92 14.68
C ASN A 337 -4.31 -1.89 14.81
N PHE A 338 -3.77 -2.36 15.93
CA PHE A 338 -2.33 -2.38 16.14
C PHE A 338 -1.64 -3.44 15.27
N LEU A 339 -2.14 -4.67 15.23
CA LEU A 339 -1.63 -5.74 14.36
C LEU A 339 -1.64 -5.31 12.89
N GLY A 340 -2.69 -4.60 12.48
CA GLY A 340 -2.84 -4.04 11.16
C GLY A 340 -3.45 -5.03 10.15
N PRO A 341 -3.56 -4.62 8.86
CA PRO A 341 -4.39 -5.30 7.87
C PRO A 341 -3.94 -6.73 7.52
N GLY A 342 -2.72 -7.13 7.91
CA GLY A 342 -2.16 -8.47 7.70
C GLY A 342 -2.70 -9.55 8.62
N PHE A 343 -3.51 -9.17 9.61
CA PHE A 343 -4.01 -10.05 10.64
C PHE A 343 -5.54 -10.07 10.64
N GLU A 344 -6.10 -11.21 11.04
CA GLU A 344 -7.51 -11.40 11.33
C GLU A 344 -7.59 -11.94 12.75
N VAL A 345 -8.26 -11.21 13.65
CA VAL A 345 -8.41 -11.62 15.05
C VAL A 345 -9.73 -12.36 15.20
N ILE A 346 -9.69 -13.51 15.87
CA ILE A 346 -10.86 -14.36 16.09
C ILE A 346 -10.99 -14.56 17.61
N GLU A 347 -11.93 -13.86 18.22
CA GLU A 347 -12.17 -13.92 19.66
C GLU A 347 -13.12 -15.07 20.02
N LYS A 348 -12.80 -15.80 21.09
CA LYS A 348 -13.68 -16.78 21.74
C LYS A 348 -13.54 -16.70 23.24
N GLY A 349 -14.67 -16.81 23.94
CA GLY A 349 -14.73 -16.90 25.39
C GLY A 349 -14.89 -18.33 25.87
N ALA A 350 -14.15 -18.71 26.91
CA ALA A 350 -14.31 -20.00 27.59
C ALA A 350 -15.76 -20.21 28.09
N MET A 351 -16.45 -19.12 28.46
CA MET A 351 -17.82 -19.18 28.97
C MET A 351 -18.90 -18.96 27.90
N ASP A 352 -18.54 -18.79 26.61
CA ASP A 352 -19.50 -18.51 25.54
C ASP A 352 -20.69 -19.49 25.46
N PRO A 353 -20.51 -20.80 25.74
CA PRO A 353 -21.62 -21.77 25.75
C PRO A 353 -22.63 -21.60 26.89
N TYR A 354 -22.32 -20.80 27.91
CA TYR A 354 -23.08 -20.75 29.16
C TYR A 354 -23.82 -19.42 29.33
N SER A 355 -25.04 -19.52 29.88
CA SER A 355 -25.82 -18.37 30.35
C SER A 355 -25.26 -17.82 31.67
N TYR A 356 -25.69 -16.62 32.08
CA TYR A 356 -25.33 -16.06 33.39
C TYR A 356 -25.72 -17.02 34.52
N GLU A 357 -26.93 -17.56 34.50
CA GLU A 357 -27.45 -18.46 35.52
C GLU A 357 -26.65 -19.77 35.59
N ASP A 358 -26.24 -20.30 34.43
CA ASP A 358 -25.39 -21.50 34.36
C ASP A 358 -23.98 -21.23 34.89
N ILE A 359 -23.43 -20.04 34.62
CA ILE A 359 -22.12 -19.64 35.14
C ILE A 359 -22.19 -19.57 36.67
N VAL A 360 -23.19 -18.87 37.21
CA VAL A 360 -23.37 -18.74 38.66
C VAL A 360 -23.52 -20.11 39.30
N LYS A 361 -24.35 -20.98 38.72
CA LYS A 361 -24.63 -22.29 39.28
C LYS A 361 -23.43 -23.24 39.27
N ASN A 362 -22.69 -23.28 38.15
CA ASN A 362 -21.70 -24.33 37.93
C ASN A 362 -20.26 -23.89 38.20
N PHE A 363 -19.96 -22.59 38.18
CA PHE A 363 -18.57 -22.11 38.22
C PHE A 363 -18.23 -21.29 39.47
N THR A 364 -19.20 -20.93 40.32
CA THR A 364 -18.93 -20.07 41.50
C THR A 364 -18.73 -20.82 42.82
N SER A 365 -18.89 -22.16 42.81
CA SER A 365 -18.70 -22.99 44.00
C SER A 365 -17.21 -23.22 44.28
N VAL A 366 -16.57 -22.27 44.97
CA VAL A 366 -15.14 -22.29 45.27
C VAL A 366 -14.78 -23.50 46.14
N THR A 367 -13.98 -24.43 45.63
CA THR A 367 -13.51 -25.61 46.38
C THR A 367 -12.12 -25.37 47.02
N GLY A 368 -11.94 -24.20 47.63
CA GLY A 368 -10.69 -23.83 48.32
C GLY A 368 -9.51 -23.47 47.40
N GLY A 369 -9.75 -23.24 46.11
CA GLY A 369 -8.75 -22.84 45.11
C GLY A 369 -8.64 -21.33 44.88
N LYS A 370 -7.84 -20.93 43.90
CA LYS A 370 -7.78 -19.55 43.36
C LYS A 370 -9.07 -19.25 42.57
N VAL A 371 -9.44 -17.97 42.53
CA VAL A 371 -10.64 -17.49 41.82
C VAL A 371 -10.27 -16.51 40.71
N LEU A 372 -11.05 -16.52 39.63
CA LEU A 372 -10.94 -15.59 38.52
C LEU A 372 -12.14 -14.65 38.53
N THR A 373 -11.88 -13.35 38.35
CA THR A 373 -12.92 -12.32 38.25
C THR A 373 -12.97 -11.80 36.82
N SER A 374 -14.16 -11.77 36.23
CA SER A 374 -14.36 -11.21 34.90
C SER A 374 -15.76 -10.63 34.75
N GLU A 375 -15.88 -9.64 33.88
CA GLU A 375 -17.15 -9.15 33.37
C GLU A 375 -17.69 -10.10 32.28
N LEU A 376 -18.99 -10.32 32.27
CA LEU A 376 -19.70 -11.08 31.25
C LEU A 376 -20.27 -10.14 30.17
N ARG A 377 -20.74 -10.71 29.05
CA ARG A 377 -21.36 -9.92 27.96
C ARG A 377 -22.60 -9.13 28.40
N THR A 378 -23.19 -9.50 29.53
CA THR A 378 -24.38 -8.89 30.13
C THR A 378 -24.03 -7.72 31.07
N GLY A 379 -22.74 -7.49 31.36
CA GLY A 379 -22.23 -6.43 32.22
C GLY A 379 -22.06 -6.83 33.69
N GLU A 380 -22.58 -7.99 34.11
CA GLU A 380 -22.36 -8.51 35.46
C GLU A 380 -20.93 -9.02 35.61
N THR A 381 -20.34 -8.75 36.78
CA THR A 381 -19.08 -9.35 37.20
C THR A 381 -19.33 -10.66 37.93
N VAL A 382 -18.61 -11.71 37.54
CA VAL A 382 -18.65 -13.03 38.21
C VAL A 382 -17.28 -13.39 38.78
N ILE A 383 -17.30 -14.14 39.88
CA ILE A 383 -16.12 -14.75 40.50
C ILE A 383 -16.24 -16.26 40.30
N MET A 384 -15.32 -16.85 39.56
CA MET A 384 -15.36 -18.24 39.14
C MET A 384 -14.18 -19.02 39.73
N ASP A 385 -14.38 -20.32 40.01
CA ASP A 385 -13.32 -21.24 40.39
C ASP A 385 -12.35 -21.43 39.21
N GLU A 386 -11.06 -21.22 39.43
CA GLU A 386 -10.04 -21.28 38.38
C GLU A 386 -9.99 -22.65 37.69
N ASN A 387 -10.22 -23.75 38.41
CA ASN A 387 -10.12 -25.10 37.85
C ASN A 387 -11.25 -25.39 36.84
N GLU A 388 -12.46 -24.93 37.15
CA GLU A 388 -13.62 -25.10 36.26
C GLU A 388 -13.46 -24.25 34.99
N VAL A 389 -12.99 -23.00 35.14
CA VAL A 389 -12.69 -22.12 33.99
C VAL A 389 -11.58 -22.72 33.12
N TYR A 390 -10.56 -23.28 33.74
CA TYR A 390 -9.44 -23.90 33.05
C TYR A 390 -9.87 -25.05 32.11
N ILE A 391 -10.83 -25.89 32.53
CA ILE A 391 -11.37 -26.96 31.69
C ILE A 391 -12.03 -26.39 30.42
N GLU A 392 -12.79 -25.30 30.56
CA GLU A 392 -13.44 -24.65 29.43
C GLU A 392 -12.47 -23.87 28.53
N MET A 393 -11.41 -23.29 29.12
CA MET A 393 -10.30 -22.71 28.36
C MET A 393 -9.65 -23.76 27.45
N GLN A 394 -9.34 -24.96 27.98
CA GLN A 394 -8.76 -26.04 27.18
C GLN A 394 -9.69 -26.48 26.06
N LYS A 395 -11.00 -26.63 26.32
CA LYS A 395 -11.99 -26.93 25.27
C LYS A 395 -12.02 -25.85 24.18
N THR A 396 -11.83 -24.59 24.55
CA THR A 396 -11.81 -23.48 23.59
C THR A 396 -10.52 -23.46 22.77
N LEU A 397 -9.37 -23.80 23.36
CA LEU A 397 -8.12 -24.02 22.63
C LEU A 397 -8.28 -25.13 21.57
N ASN A 398 -8.88 -26.27 21.93
CA ASN A 398 -9.14 -27.36 20.98
C ASN A 398 -10.03 -26.89 19.81
N LYS A 399 -11.03 -26.04 20.06
CA LYS A 399 -11.86 -25.44 18.99
C LYS A 399 -11.05 -24.53 18.06
N PHE A 400 -10.06 -23.79 18.57
CA PHE A 400 -9.16 -23.01 17.72
C PHE A 400 -8.35 -23.91 16.79
N GLU A 401 -7.86 -25.05 17.28
CA GLU A 401 -7.13 -26.02 16.47
C GLU A 401 -8.00 -26.66 15.38
N GLU A 402 -9.24 -27.04 15.72
CA GLU A 402 -10.22 -27.59 14.78
C GLU A 402 -10.51 -26.62 13.61
N GLU A 403 -10.46 -25.31 13.87
CA GLU A 403 -10.62 -24.25 12.88
C GLU A 403 -9.30 -23.87 12.16
N GLY A 404 -8.21 -24.59 12.44
CA GLY A 404 -6.91 -24.38 11.82
C GLY A 404 -6.15 -23.15 12.30
N ILE A 405 -6.55 -22.56 13.43
CA ILE A 405 -5.89 -21.41 14.04
C ILE A 405 -4.66 -21.92 14.81
N LYS A 406 -3.47 -21.42 14.44
CA LYS A 406 -2.18 -21.90 14.95
C LYS A 406 -1.54 -20.97 15.97
N THR A 407 -2.18 -19.85 16.28
CA THR A 407 -1.66 -18.87 17.21
C THR A 407 -2.81 -18.31 18.02
N VAL A 408 -2.71 -18.38 19.34
CA VAL A 408 -3.76 -17.92 20.26
C VAL A 408 -3.12 -17.05 21.35
N ILE A 409 -3.71 -15.89 21.62
CA ILE A 409 -3.39 -15.05 22.78
C ILE A 409 -4.37 -15.38 23.90
N LEU A 410 -3.88 -15.65 25.11
CA LEU A 410 -4.73 -15.65 26.29
C LEU A 410 -5.05 -14.20 26.68
N PHE A 411 -6.33 -13.85 26.74
CA PHE A 411 -6.77 -12.53 27.16
C PHE A 411 -6.88 -12.44 28.70
N CYS A 412 -5.79 -12.82 29.38
CA CYS A 412 -5.63 -12.71 30.82
C CYS A 412 -4.14 -12.66 31.17
N THR A 413 -3.75 -11.91 32.21
CA THR A 413 -2.37 -11.88 32.72
C THR A 413 -2.10 -12.96 33.79
N GLY A 414 -3.12 -13.74 34.16
CA GLY A 414 -2.99 -14.83 35.13
C GLY A 414 -2.03 -15.93 34.68
N PHE A 415 -1.44 -16.61 35.67
CA PHE A 415 -0.46 -17.68 35.45
C PHE A 415 -1.13 -19.05 35.47
N PHE A 416 -1.51 -19.53 34.28
CA PHE A 416 -2.10 -20.86 34.11
C PHE A 416 -1.01 -21.93 33.88
N THR A 417 -1.21 -23.11 34.49
CA THR A 417 -0.32 -24.27 34.34
C THR A 417 -1.06 -25.44 33.70
N GLY A 418 -0.52 -25.94 32.59
CA GLY A 418 -0.96 -27.19 31.95
C GLY A 418 -1.83 -27.05 30.70
N LEU A 419 -2.16 -25.81 30.26
CA LEU A 419 -2.91 -25.63 29.02
C LEU A 419 -2.07 -26.15 27.85
N GLU A 420 -2.69 -26.99 27.03
CA GLU A 420 -2.05 -27.58 25.85
C GLU A 420 -2.62 -26.95 24.58
N PHE A 421 -1.73 -26.60 23.65
CA PHE A 421 -2.09 -26.10 22.34
C PHE A 421 -0.98 -26.49 21.36
N GLY A 422 -1.33 -27.14 20.27
CA GLY A 422 -0.42 -27.61 19.21
C GLY A 422 0.15 -26.49 18.35
N GLY A 423 -0.32 -25.25 18.53
CA GLY A 423 0.24 -24.04 17.95
C GLY A 423 1.01 -23.18 18.96
N MET A 424 1.17 -21.90 18.64
CA MET A 424 1.78 -20.91 19.51
C MET A 424 0.73 -20.32 20.47
N LEU A 425 0.85 -20.64 21.76
CA LEU A 425 0.04 -20.05 22.82
C LEU A 425 0.80 -18.88 23.46
N VAL A 426 0.30 -17.65 23.30
CA VAL A 426 0.87 -16.44 23.89
C VAL A 426 0.20 -16.18 25.24
N GLU A 427 0.97 -16.33 26.31
CA GLU A 427 0.53 -16.14 27.69
C GLU A 427 1.07 -14.80 28.24
N PRO A 428 0.24 -13.73 28.35
CA PRO A 428 0.72 -12.39 28.67
C PRO A 428 1.52 -12.29 29.96
N GLY A 429 1.09 -12.93 31.05
CA GLY A 429 1.81 -12.88 32.34
C GLY A 429 3.24 -13.44 32.25
N LYS A 430 3.41 -14.59 31.59
CA LYS A 430 4.73 -15.21 31.34
C LYS A 430 5.58 -14.37 30.40
N LEU A 431 4.96 -13.75 29.39
CA LEU A 431 5.64 -12.84 28.46
C LEU A 431 6.18 -11.60 29.17
N VAL A 432 5.36 -10.94 30.01
CA VAL A 432 5.78 -9.80 30.82
C VAL A 432 6.96 -10.16 31.71
N LYS A 433 6.90 -11.28 32.46
CA LYS A 433 8.02 -11.76 33.28
C LYS A 433 9.30 -11.98 32.47
N SER A 434 9.16 -12.58 31.29
CA SER A 434 10.29 -12.87 30.40
C SER A 434 10.93 -11.57 29.91
N CYS A 435 10.13 -10.55 29.57
CA CYS A 435 10.61 -9.23 29.21
C CYS A 435 11.32 -8.54 30.39
N LEU A 436 10.74 -8.56 31.59
CA LEU A 436 11.36 -7.98 32.79
C LEU A 436 12.73 -8.61 33.08
N THR A 437 12.80 -9.94 32.97
CA THR A 437 14.04 -10.72 33.14
C THR A 437 15.07 -10.33 32.08
N GLY A 438 14.68 -10.30 30.80
CA GLY A 438 15.55 -9.92 29.69
C GLY A 438 16.07 -8.49 29.78
N LEU A 439 15.25 -7.57 30.29
CA LEU A 439 15.61 -6.17 30.55
C LEU A 439 16.43 -6.00 31.84
N LYS A 440 16.63 -7.05 32.63
CA LYS A 440 17.33 -7.02 33.93
C LYS A 440 16.71 -6.02 34.90
N ILE A 441 15.39 -5.85 34.84
CA ILE A 441 14.62 -5.00 35.75
C ILE A 441 14.29 -5.81 37.01
N LYS A 442 14.44 -5.19 38.18
CA LYS A 442 14.25 -5.85 39.49
C LYS A 442 13.29 -5.17 40.45
N ASN A 443 12.94 -3.90 40.25
CA ASN A 443 12.04 -3.16 41.13
C ASN A 443 10.94 -2.58 40.25
N ILE A 444 9.75 -3.15 40.34
CA ILE A 444 8.62 -2.77 39.48
C ILE A 444 7.47 -2.21 40.30
N GLY A 445 6.77 -1.24 39.71
CA GLY A 445 5.42 -0.88 40.13
C GLY A 445 4.43 -1.77 39.38
N ILE A 446 3.36 -2.19 40.02
CA ILE A 446 2.29 -2.94 39.36
C ILE A 446 0.95 -2.27 39.68
N ILE A 447 0.10 -2.12 38.67
CA ILE A 447 -1.28 -1.68 38.85
C ILE A 447 -2.19 -2.85 38.48
N VAL A 448 -2.97 -3.33 39.44
CA VAL A 448 -3.98 -4.39 39.28
C VAL A 448 -5.40 -3.82 39.31
N PRO A 449 -6.41 -4.49 38.72
CA PRO A 449 -7.79 -4.01 38.72
C PRO A 449 -8.41 -3.84 40.11
N GLU A 450 -8.33 -4.86 40.97
CA GLU A 450 -9.03 -4.90 42.26
C GLU A 450 -8.06 -5.10 43.43
N LYS A 451 -8.43 -4.63 44.63
CA LYS A 451 -7.54 -4.66 45.82
C LYS A 451 -7.22 -6.07 46.27
N GLU A 452 -8.15 -7.00 46.05
CA GLU A 452 -8.05 -8.41 46.38
C GLU A 452 -6.95 -9.10 45.56
N GLN A 453 -6.56 -8.53 44.42
CA GLN A 453 -5.51 -9.06 43.54
C GLN A 453 -4.09 -8.62 43.94
N ILE A 454 -3.95 -7.67 44.87
CA ILE A 454 -2.64 -7.13 45.29
C ILE A 454 -1.71 -8.25 45.78
N PHE A 455 -2.20 -9.11 46.67
CA PHE A 455 -1.38 -10.19 47.23
C PHE A 455 -1.01 -11.24 46.17
N GLY A 456 -1.97 -11.60 45.30
CA GLY A 456 -1.73 -12.53 44.20
C GLY A 456 -0.65 -12.02 43.24
N SER A 457 -0.78 -10.78 42.77
CA SER A 457 0.21 -10.16 41.88
C SER A 457 1.57 -9.96 42.57
N PHE A 458 1.60 -9.64 43.87
CA PHE A 458 2.85 -9.60 44.62
C PHE A 458 3.58 -10.96 44.60
N MET A 459 2.86 -12.05 44.89
CA MET A 459 3.42 -13.40 44.84
C MET A 459 3.83 -13.79 43.43
N ASP A 460 3.01 -13.45 42.44
CA ASP A 460 3.29 -13.74 41.05
C ASP A 460 4.55 -13.02 40.57
N TYR A 461 4.93 -11.85 41.09
CA TYR A 461 6.13 -11.12 40.67
C TYR A 461 7.19 -10.99 41.78
N GLU A 462 7.21 -11.87 42.77
CA GLU A 462 8.06 -11.74 43.97
C GLU A 462 9.56 -11.57 43.67
N GLU A 463 10.04 -12.17 42.57
CA GLU A 463 11.43 -12.08 42.13
C GLU A 463 11.83 -10.68 41.60
N PHE A 464 10.85 -9.79 41.40
CA PHE A 464 10.99 -8.43 40.88
C PHE A 464 10.63 -7.33 41.90
N ILE A 465 10.70 -7.64 43.21
CA ILE A 465 10.51 -6.68 44.33
C ILE A 465 9.32 -5.74 44.04
N PRO A 466 8.11 -6.28 43.86
CA PRO A 466 7.01 -5.53 43.30
C PRO A 466 6.36 -4.61 44.33
N ILE A 467 6.00 -3.39 43.91
CA ILE A 467 5.14 -2.46 44.65
C ILE A 467 3.80 -2.39 43.92
N VAL A 468 2.76 -2.94 44.54
CA VAL A 468 1.46 -3.17 43.88
C VAL A 468 0.40 -2.20 44.38
N GLU A 469 -0.25 -1.50 43.46
CA GLU A 469 -1.41 -0.64 43.68
C GLU A 469 -2.64 -1.19 42.96
N ALA A 470 -3.83 -0.87 43.47
CA ALA A 470 -5.08 -1.25 42.81
C ALA A 470 -5.76 -0.02 42.19
N ALA A 471 -6.07 -0.12 40.90
CA ALA A 471 -6.89 0.84 40.17
C ALA A 471 -7.58 0.13 39.00
N SER A 472 -8.91 0.06 39.05
CA SER A 472 -9.70 -0.71 38.08
C SER A 472 -9.72 -0.02 36.72
N PRO A 473 -9.39 -0.71 35.61
CA PRO A 473 -9.57 -0.17 34.26
C PRO A 473 -11.04 0.08 33.92
N TYR A 474 -11.97 -0.49 34.68
CA TYR A 474 -13.41 -0.43 34.43
C TYR A 474 -14.13 0.68 35.22
N ARG A 475 -13.48 1.32 36.20
CA ARG A 475 -14.10 2.30 37.12
C ARG A 475 -13.50 3.71 37.01
N GLY A 476 -13.29 4.16 35.77
CA GLY A 476 -12.81 5.51 35.47
C GLY A 476 -11.31 5.71 35.72
N LYS A 477 -10.74 6.75 35.09
CA LYS A 477 -9.28 6.96 35.01
C LYS A 477 -8.65 7.68 36.20
N GLU A 478 -9.45 8.25 37.09
CA GLU A 478 -8.94 9.03 38.23
C GLU A 478 -8.10 8.19 39.19
N ASP A 479 -8.54 6.96 39.48
CA ASP A 479 -7.82 6.07 40.39
C ASP A 479 -6.54 5.52 39.75
N ILE A 480 -6.53 5.35 38.43
CA ILE A 480 -5.32 5.01 37.65
C ILE A 480 -4.31 6.16 37.72
N GLU A 481 -4.75 7.42 37.57
CA GLU A 481 -3.87 8.58 37.73
C GLU A 481 -3.27 8.66 39.14
N LYS A 482 -4.06 8.39 40.19
CA LYS A 482 -3.58 8.38 41.57
C LYS A 482 -2.54 7.27 41.79
N ALA A 483 -2.80 6.06 41.33
CA ALA A 483 -1.85 4.94 41.41
C ALA A 483 -0.55 5.25 40.66
N ALA A 484 -0.65 5.82 39.45
CA ALA A 484 0.50 6.22 38.64
C ALA A 484 1.38 7.27 39.34
N LYS A 485 0.79 8.31 39.94
CA LYS A 485 1.54 9.32 40.72
C LYS A 485 2.22 8.70 41.93
N LYS A 486 1.50 7.85 42.67
CA LYS A 486 2.03 7.19 43.87
C LYS A 486 3.26 6.34 43.53
N LEU A 487 3.19 5.51 42.48
CA LEU A 487 4.32 4.72 42.00
C LEU A 487 5.43 5.59 41.40
N GLY A 488 5.09 6.71 40.74
CA GLY A 488 6.06 7.65 40.16
C GLY A 488 6.90 8.39 41.21
N HIS A 489 6.36 8.62 42.41
CA HIS A 489 7.09 9.24 43.53
C HIS A 489 8.13 8.30 44.17
N LEU A 490 8.12 7.02 43.84
CA LEU A 490 9.06 6.04 44.36
C LEU A 490 10.27 5.97 43.42
N GLU A 491 11.46 6.30 43.94
CA GLU A 491 12.69 6.31 43.14
C GLU A 491 13.11 4.88 42.77
N GLU A 492 12.84 3.92 43.65
CA GLU A 492 13.16 2.51 43.50
C GLU A 492 12.40 1.85 42.34
N VAL A 493 11.19 2.32 42.03
CA VAL A 493 10.37 1.80 40.91
C VAL A 493 11.00 2.23 39.59
N SER A 494 11.49 1.27 38.79
CA SER A 494 12.13 1.58 37.50
C SER A 494 11.19 1.42 36.30
N LEU A 495 10.10 0.67 36.45
CA LEU A 495 9.10 0.41 35.41
C LEU A 495 7.75 0.08 36.05
N ILE A 496 6.64 0.44 35.40
CA ILE A 496 5.29 0.10 35.82
C ILE A 496 4.65 -0.94 34.89
N VAL A 497 4.06 -1.99 35.44
CA VAL A 497 3.27 -3.00 34.71
C VAL A 497 1.79 -2.75 34.98
N LEU A 498 1.00 -2.65 33.90
CA LEU A 498 -0.45 -2.65 33.98
C LEU A 498 -0.95 -4.08 33.91
N ASP A 499 -1.05 -4.75 35.07
CA ASP A 499 -1.25 -6.20 35.18
C ASP A 499 -2.72 -6.61 35.02
N CYS A 500 -3.25 -6.35 33.82
CA CYS A 500 -4.53 -6.83 33.33
C CYS A 500 -4.62 -6.58 31.82
N MET A 501 -5.33 -7.46 31.11
CA MET A 501 -5.63 -7.23 29.69
C MET A 501 -6.68 -6.13 29.46
N GLY A 502 -7.39 -5.70 30.50
CA GLY A 502 -8.37 -4.61 30.46
C GLY A 502 -7.77 -3.21 30.37
N PHE A 503 -6.49 -3.00 30.69
CA PHE A 503 -5.87 -1.67 30.67
C PHE A 503 -5.57 -1.17 29.27
N ASP A 504 -6.06 0.01 28.93
CA ASP A 504 -5.88 0.84 27.74
C ASP A 504 -4.50 1.27 27.17
N MET A 505 -4.35 1.58 25.87
CA MET A 505 -3.28 2.51 25.44
C MET A 505 -3.46 3.92 26.01
N GLU A 506 -4.68 4.43 26.14
CA GLU A 506 -4.90 5.75 26.74
C GLU A 506 -4.53 5.74 28.24
N MET A 507 -4.90 4.66 28.93
CA MET A 507 -4.48 4.42 30.32
C MET A 507 -2.96 4.27 30.43
N ARG A 508 -2.31 3.53 29.52
CA ARG A 508 -0.84 3.41 29.47
C ARG A 508 -0.17 4.77 29.31
N GLU A 509 -0.67 5.59 28.40
CA GLU A 509 -0.11 6.92 28.13
C GLU A 509 -0.32 7.85 29.33
N MET A 510 -1.46 7.75 30.00
CA MET A 510 -1.70 8.43 31.27
C MET A 510 -0.69 8.00 32.34
N VAL A 511 -0.49 6.70 32.54
CA VAL A 511 0.48 6.21 33.54
C VAL A 511 1.90 6.65 33.19
N LEU A 512 2.30 6.57 31.92
CA LEU A 512 3.60 7.04 31.45
C LEU A 512 3.81 8.53 31.77
N GLN A 513 2.83 9.37 31.44
CA GLN A 513 2.91 10.82 31.68
C GLN A 513 2.91 11.19 33.16
N LYS A 514 2.08 10.52 33.98
CA LYS A 514 1.86 10.88 35.39
C LYS A 514 2.92 10.30 36.32
N SER A 515 3.48 9.14 35.99
CA SER A 515 4.55 8.52 36.75
C SER A 515 5.94 8.97 36.31
N ASN A 516 6.10 9.40 35.05
CA ASN A 516 7.40 9.59 34.39
C ASN A 516 8.29 8.33 34.44
N LYS A 517 7.68 7.15 34.45
CA LYS A 517 8.33 5.84 34.42
C LYS A 517 7.92 5.08 33.15
N PRO A 518 8.79 4.24 32.55
CA PRO A 518 8.41 3.32 31.49
C PRO A 518 7.22 2.44 31.91
N VAL A 519 6.34 2.11 30.95
CA VAL A 519 5.12 1.32 31.20
C VAL A 519 5.03 0.14 30.23
N ILE A 520 4.84 -1.06 30.77
CA ILE A 520 4.45 -2.26 30.02
C ILE A 520 2.94 -2.39 30.05
N LEU A 521 2.35 -2.48 28.86
CA LEU A 521 0.95 -2.83 28.66
C LEU A 521 0.86 -4.23 28.05
N PRO A 522 0.38 -5.25 28.78
CA PRO A 522 0.44 -6.65 28.34
C PRO A 522 -0.24 -6.92 26.99
N ARG A 523 -1.44 -6.37 26.74
CA ARG A 523 -2.13 -6.59 25.45
C ARG A 523 -1.32 -6.10 24.24
N MET A 524 -0.66 -4.96 24.38
CA MET A 524 0.16 -4.38 23.31
C MET A 524 1.52 -5.06 23.20
N LEU A 525 2.06 -5.57 24.30
CA LEU A 525 3.25 -6.40 24.28
C LEU A 525 3.01 -7.69 23.49
N CYS A 526 1.88 -8.37 23.72
CA CYS A 526 1.48 -9.55 22.95
C CYS A 526 1.31 -9.21 21.45
N ALA A 527 0.57 -8.14 21.13
CA ALA A 527 0.38 -7.73 19.74
C ALA A 527 1.71 -7.34 19.06
N SER A 528 2.61 -6.66 19.77
CA SER A 528 3.95 -6.28 19.26
C SER A 528 4.81 -7.51 18.95
N LEU A 529 4.78 -8.52 19.83
CA LEU A 529 5.50 -9.77 19.59
C LEU A 529 4.98 -10.49 18.34
N LEU A 530 3.66 -10.51 18.13
CA LEU A 530 3.08 -11.16 16.95
C LEU A 530 3.46 -10.45 15.64
N LYS A 531 3.53 -9.11 15.63
CA LYS A 531 4.01 -8.34 14.48
C LYS A 531 5.50 -8.54 14.16
N GLU A 532 6.29 -8.93 15.16
CA GLU A 532 7.71 -9.24 14.94
C GLU A 532 7.89 -10.66 14.39
N ILE A 533 7.02 -11.60 14.78
CA ILE A 533 7.11 -13.00 14.36
C ILE A 533 6.62 -13.22 12.92
N PHE A 534 5.61 -12.47 12.48
CA PHE A 534 4.95 -12.62 11.18
C PHE A 534 5.08 -11.35 10.34
#